data_AF-A0A2Z6D3T5-F1
#
_entry.id   AF-A0A2Z6D3T5-F1
#
_cell.length_a   1.000
_cell.length_b   1.000
_cell.length_c   1.000
_cell.angle_alpha   90.00
_cell.angle_beta   90.00
_cell.angle_gamma   90.00
#
_symmetry.space_group_name_H-M   'P 1'
#
loop_
_entity.id
_entity.type
_entity.pdbx_description
1 polymer ?
#
loop_
_entity_poly.entity_id
_entity_poly.type
_entity_poly.pdbx_seq_one_letter_code
_entity_poly.pdbx_strand_id
1 'polypeptide(L)'
;MSLTLDQLSELVEALQAKVDELETKIKQSLQYINDLEILEAERKEEYQKNISNLEAQLRQSITTKNLVVESNAEIAGRNVDQKLISLDTTLAQSKEKLDSYLTQSKEKLDSYLTQSKEKLDSYLTQSKAKLDFLDTAFNKHEKKLDTFNNFIKTSSKEVSIVSNENNKTFKLVVQGDLLVIGNISYHGNINSITESNVATSGNKVPGKNKK
;
A
#
# COMPACT_ATOMS: atom_id res chain seq x y z
N MET A 1 -14.17 -138.28 -39.49
CA MET A 1 -13.98 -137.72 -40.84
C MET A 1 -12.55 -137.22 -40.91
N SER A 2 -11.68 -137.91 -41.62
CA SER A 2 -10.33 -137.41 -41.91
C SER A 2 -10.42 -136.45 -43.09
N LEU A 3 -9.82 -135.27 -42.96
CA LEU A 3 -9.62 -134.38 -44.11
C LEU A 3 -8.78 -135.11 -45.17
N THR A 4 -9.12 -134.93 -46.43
CA THR A 4 -8.25 -135.39 -47.53
C THR A 4 -7.00 -134.51 -47.60
N LEU A 5 -5.93 -135.02 -48.20
CA LEU A 5 -4.68 -134.27 -48.36
C LEU A 5 -4.91 -132.92 -49.07
N ASP A 6 -5.81 -132.89 -50.05
CA ASP A 6 -6.20 -131.69 -50.80
C ASP A 6 -6.88 -130.65 -49.90
N GLN A 7 -7.80 -131.06 -49.02
CA GLN A 7 -8.46 -130.17 -48.07
C GLN A 7 -7.49 -129.57 -47.04
N LEU A 8 -6.44 -130.32 -46.67
CA LEU A 8 -5.36 -129.83 -45.81
C LEU A 8 -4.49 -128.80 -46.53
N SER A 9 -4.19 -129.01 -47.82
CA SER A 9 -3.44 -128.07 -48.64
C SER A 9 -4.19 -126.74 -48.81
N GLU A 10 -5.48 -126.81 -49.17
CA GLU A 10 -6.34 -125.60 -49.30
C GLU A 10 -6.42 -124.81 -47.99
N LEU A 11 -6.50 -125.48 -46.84
CA LEU A 11 -6.51 -124.83 -45.54
C LEU A 11 -5.19 -124.11 -45.23
N VAL A 12 -4.05 -124.73 -45.57
CA VAL A 12 -2.72 -124.13 -45.38
C VAL A 12 -2.56 -122.89 -46.27
N GLU A 13 -2.98 -122.95 -47.53
CA GLU A 13 -2.95 -121.80 -48.45
C GLU A 13 -3.85 -120.66 -47.97
N ALA A 14 -5.06 -120.97 -47.49
CA ALA A 14 -5.97 -119.97 -46.95
C ALA A 14 -5.42 -119.32 -45.66
N LEU A 15 -4.76 -120.09 -44.80
CA LEU A 15 -4.10 -119.57 -43.60
C LEU A 15 -2.90 -118.69 -43.97
N GLN A 16 -2.08 -119.09 -44.94
CA GLN A 16 -0.94 -118.28 -45.41
C GLN A 16 -1.42 -116.96 -46.00
N ALA A 17 -2.46 -116.97 -46.83
CA ALA A 17 -3.06 -115.75 -47.37
C ALA A 17 -3.57 -114.81 -46.27
N LYS A 18 -4.18 -115.35 -45.20
CA LYS A 18 -4.59 -114.54 -44.04
C LYS A 18 -3.40 -113.99 -43.26
N VAL A 19 -2.31 -114.75 -43.13
CA VAL A 19 -1.07 -114.27 -42.50
C VAL A 19 -0.51 -113.09 -43.30
N ASP A 20 -0.40 -113.23 -44.62
CA ASP A 20 0.12 -112.17 -45.50
C ASP A 20 -0.76 -110.91 -45.47
N GLU A 21 -2.09 -111.09 -45.41
CA GLU A 21 -3.06 -110.00 -45.24
C GLU A 21 -2.86 -109.28 -43.90
N LEU A 22 -2.70 -110.04 -42.80
CA LEU A 22 -2.46 -109.49 -41.47
C LEU A 22 -1.11 -108.76 -41.39
N GLU A 23 -0.05 -109.32 -41.96
CA GLU A 23 1.26 -108.65 -42.04
C GLU A 23 1.17 -107.32 -42.78
N THR A 24 0.42 -107.30 -43.89
CA THR A 24 0.21 -106.08 -44.68
C THR A 24 -0.53 -105.02 -43.84
N LYS A 25 -1.60 -105.42 -43.13
CA LYS A 25 -2.35 -104.53 -42.24
C LYS A 25 -1.52 -104.01 -41.07
N ILE A 26 -0.67 -104.85 -40.49
CA ILE A 26 0.25 -104.47 -39.41
C ILE A 26 1.25 -103.42 -39.92
N LYS A 27 1.88 -103.65 -41.07
CA LYS A 27 2.82 -102.68 -41.68
C LYS A 27 2.14 -101.33 -41.95
N GLN A 28 0.92 -101.34 -42.50
CA GLN A 28 0.15 -100.11 -42.72
C GLN A 28 -0.19 -99.38 -41.41
N SER A 29 -0.58 -100.12 -40.36
CA SER A 29 -0.91 -99.53 -39.06
C SER A 29 0.32 -98.92 -38.38
N LEU A 30 1.48 -99.58 -38.46
CA LEU A 30 2.74 -99.05 -37.94
C LEU A 30 3.16 -97.78 -38.68
N GLN A 31 3.01 -97.75 -40.00
CA GLN A 31 3.29 -96.54 -40.79
C GLN A 31 2.39 -95.39 -40.36
N TYR A 32 1.09 -95.64 -40.21
CA TYR A 32 0.13 -94.62 -39.76
C TYR A 32 0.46 -94.06 -38.37
N ILE A 33 0.86 -94.92 -37.43
CA ILE A 33 1.29 -94.49 -36.09
C ILE A 33 2.52 -93.58 -36.19
N ASN A 34 3.53 -93.98 -36.99
CA ASN A 34 4.74 -93.20 -37.16
C ASN A 34 4.45 -91.81 -37.79
N ASP A 35 3.57 -91.76 -38.79
CA ASP A 35 3.17 -90.49 -39.43
C ASP A 35 2.42 -89.57 -38.44
N LEU A 36 1.59 -90.14 -37.55
CA LEU A 36 0.93 -89.39 -36.49
C LEU A 36 1.90 -88.83 -35.46
N GLU A 37 2.91 -89.62 -35.05
CA GLU A 37 3.92 -89.17 -34.09
C GLU A 37 4.75 -88.01 -34.65
N ILE A 38 5.13 -88.07 -35.93
CA ILE A 38 5.82 -86.98 -36.63
C ILE A 38 4.93 -85.73 -36.66
N LEU A 39 3.67 -85.87 -37.09
CA LEU A 39 2.74 -84.75 -37.16
C LEU A 39 2.49 -84.08 -35.79
N GLU A 40 2.44 -84.87 -34.72
CA GLU A 40 2.29 -84.35 -33.37
C GLU A 40 3.55 -83.60 -32.90
N ALA A 41 4.75 -84.08 -33.26
CA ALA A 41 6.01 -83.39 -32.99
C ALA A 41 6.09 -82.05 -33.73
N GLU A 42 5.76 -82.02 -35.03
CA GLU A 42 5.73 -80.80 -35.83
C GLU A 42 4.77 -79.75 -35.26
N ARG A 43 3.55 -80.17 -34.86
CA ARG A 43 2.59 -79.28 -34.20
C ARG A 43 3.12 -78.74 -32.88
N LYS A 44 3.80 -79.56 -32.07
CA LYS A 44 4.40 -79.13 -30.79
C LYS A 44 5.48 -78.07 -31.03
N GLU A 45 6.34 -78.27 -32.02
CA GLU A 45 7.36 -77.27 -32.40
C GLU A 45 6.72 -75.96 -32.87
N GLU A 46 5.66 -76.04 -33.68
CA GLU A 46 4.93 -74.86 -34.15
C GLU A 46 4.33 -74.08 -32.97
N TYR A 47 3.68 -74.76 -32.02
CA TYR A 47 3.14 -74.10 -30.83
C TYR A 47 4.22 -73.45 -29.97
N GLN A 48 5.37 -74.12 -29.79
CA GLN A 48 6.50 -73.55 -29.05
C GLN A 48 7.05 -72.29 -29.72
N LYS A 49 7.16 -72.30 -31.06
CA LYS A 49 7.58 -71.14 -31.84
C LYS A 49 6.58 -69.98 -31.71
N ASN A 50 5.29 -70.28 -31.78
CA ASN A 50 4.24 -69.27 -31.64
C ASN A 50 4.23 -68.65 -30.24
N ILE A 51 4.38 -69.47 -29.18
CA ILE A 51 4.52 -68.97 -27.80
C ILE A 51 5.75 -68.05 -27.67
N SER A 52 6.91 -68.49 -28.16
CA SER A 52 8.14 -67.70 -28.11
C SER A 52 8.01 -66.34 -28.82
N ASN A 53 7.33 -66.32 -29.98
CA ASN A 53 7.07 -65.09 -30.73
C ASN A 53 6.13 -64.14 -29.96
N LEU A 54 5.04 -64.67 -29.39
CA LEU A 54 4.11 -63.89 -28.59
C LEU A 54 4.79 -63.30 -27.34
N GLU A 55 5.65 -64.07 -26.68
CA GLU A 55 6.44 -63.59 -25.54
C GLU A 55 7.39 -62.45 -25.94
N ALA A 56 8.07 -62.57 -27.09
CA ALA A 56 8.96 -61.52 -27.59
C ALA A 56 8.18 -60.24 -27.91
N GLN A 57 7.03 -60.36 -28.59
CA GLN A 57 6.15 -59.22 -28.89
C GLN A 57 5.63 -58.55 -27.61
N LEU A 58 5.22 -59.34 -26.62
CA LEU A 58 4.74 -58.82 -25.34
C LEU A 58 5.85 -58.07 -24.60
N ARG A 59 7.06 -58.65 -24.53
CA ARG A 59 8.23 -57.99 -23.93
C ARG A 59 8.54 -56.66 -24.62
N GLN A 60 8.54 -56.64 -25.94
CA GLN A 60 8.77 -55.42 -26.71
C GLN A 60 7.69 -54.36 -26.41
N SER A 61 6.41 -54.76 -26.40
CA SER A 61 5.30 -53.87 -26.09
C SER A 61 5.39 -53.27 -24.69
N ILE A 62 5.74 -54.08 -23.69
CA ILE A 62 5.94 -53.63 -22.30
C ILE A 62 7.09 -52.61 -22.23
N THR A 63 8.24 -52.92 -22.84
CA THR A 63 9.39 -52.01 -22.86
C THR A 63 9.03 -50.67 -23.49
N THR A 64 8.36 -50.67 -24.64
CA THR A 64 7.93 -49.43 -25.30
C THR A 64 6.96 -48.63 -24.44
N LYS A 65 5.98 -49.28 -23.80
CA LYS A 65 5.04 -48.60 -22.90
C LYS A 65 5.73 -47.99 -21.69
N ASN A 66 6.69 -48.70 -21.09
CA ASN A 66 7.44 -48.18 -19.95
C ASN A 66 8.24 -46.92 -20.33
N LEU A 67 8.95 -46.94 -21.46
CA LEU A 67 9.68 -45.77 -21.95
C LEU A 67 8.76 -44.57 -22.19
N VAL A 68 7.56 -44.79 -22.72
CA VAL A 68 6.56 -43.71 -22.90
C VAL A 68 6.08 -43.16 -21.56
N VAL A 69 5.81 -44.03 -20.58
CA VAL A 69 5.39 -43.60 -19.24
C VAL A 69 6.49 -42.80 -18.55
N GLU A 70 7.73 -43.27 -18.58
CA GLU A 70 8.90 -42.58 -18.02
C GLU A 70 9.11 -41.21 -18.68
N SER A 71 9.08 -41.16 -20.03
CA SER A 71 9.22 -39.90 -20.77
C SER A 71 8.10 -38.91 -20.44
N ASN A 72 6.85 -39.37 -20.36
CA ASN A 72 5.73 -38.51 -19.98
C ASN A 72 5.86 -37.98 -18.55
N ALA A 73 6.34 -38.80 -17.62
CA ALA A 73 6.60 -38.38 -16.24
C ALA A 73 7.70 -37.31 -16.17
N GLU A 74 8.80 -37.48 -16.92
CA GLU A 74 9.86 -36.48 -17.02
C GLU A 74 9.37 -35.15 -17.62
N ILE A 75 8.59 -35.22 -18.71
CA ILE A 75 8.02 -34.02 -19.35
C ILE A 75 7.08 -33.29 -18.37
N ALA A 76 6.23 -34.03 -17.66
CA ALA A 76 5.35 -33.47 -16.65
C ALA A 76 6.14 -32.79 -15.52
N GLY A 77 7.21 -33.44 -15.02
CA GLY A 77 8.11 -32.85 -14.02
C GLY A 77 8.73 -31.54 -14.49
N ARG A 78 9.32 -31.51 -15.68
CA ARG A 78 9.91 -30.28 -16.26
C ARG A 78 8.89 -29.15 -16.41
N ASN A 79 7.66 -29.47 -16.83
CA ASN A 79 6.60 -28.48 -16.98
C ASN A 79 6.20 -27.87 -15.62
N VAL A 80 6.15 -28.68 -14.56
CA VAL A 80 5.87 -28.21 -13.20
C VAL A 80 7.00 -27.29 -12.72
N ASP A 81 8.26 -27.69 -12.89
CA ASP A 81 9.42 -26.89 -12.49
C ASP A 81 9.47 -25.53 -13.22
N GLN A 82 9.24 -25.53 -14.53
CA GLN A 82 9.17 -24.30 -15.32
C GLN A 82 8.06 -23.36 -14.83
N LYS A 83 6.90 -23.92 -14.47
CA LYS A 83 5.77 -23.13 -13.96
C LYS A 83 6.06 -22.55 -12.58
N LEU A 84 6.75 -23.31 -11.71
CA LEU A 84 7.21 -22.82 -10.41
C LEU A 84 8.20 -21.67 -10.56
N ILE A 85 9.21 -21.82 -11.42
CA ILE A 85 10.19 -20.76 -11.70
C ILE A 85 9.51 -19.48 -12.22
N SER A 86 8.53 -19.63 -13.11
CA SER A 86 7.75 -18.50 -13.65
C SER A 86 6.92 -17.79 -12.57
N LEU A 87 6.30 -18.56 -11.67
CA LEU A 87 5.55 -18.02 -10.53
C LEU A 87 6.47 -17.28 -9.56
N ASP A 88 7.61 -17.86 -9.20
CA ASP A 88 8.58 -17.23 -8.31
C ASP A 88 9.12 -15.92 -8.88
N THR A 89 9.42 -15.90 -10.18
CA THR A 89 9.86 -14.70 -10.89
C THR A 89 8.78 -13.61 -10.86
N THR A 90 7.52 -13.99 -11.16
CA THR A 90 6.39 -13.06 -11.15
C THR A 90 6.14 -12.50 -9.75
N LEU A 91 6.24 -13.35 -8.72
CA LEU A 91 6.07 -12.96 -7.33
C LEU A 91 7.18 -11.99 -6.89
N ALA A 92 8.43 -12.26 -7.25
CA ALA A 92 9.56 -11.38 -6.95
C ALA A 92 9.38 -10.00 -7.59
N GLN A 93 9.01 -9.95 -8.87
CA GLN A 93 8.73 -8.70 -9.58
C GLN A 93 7.56 -7.92 -8.96
N SER A 94 6.50 -8.61 -8.52
CA SER A 94 5.37 -7.96 -7.86
C SER A 94 5.76 -7.38 -6.51
N LYS A 95 6.61 -8.07 -5.74
CA LYS A 95 7.13 -7.55 -4.46
C LYS A 95 7.97 -6.30 -4.66
N GLU A 96 8.90 -6.33 -5.61
CA GLU A 96 9.75 -5.18 -5.93
C GLU A 96 8.93 -3.96 -6.36
N LYS A 97 7.91 -4.15 -7.21
CA LYS A 97 7.00 -3.05 -7.59
C LYS A 97 6.25 -2.48 -6.40
N LEU A 98 5.75 -3.34 -5.51
CA LEU A 98 5.04 -2.91 -4.31
C LEU A 98 5.94 -2.11 -3.37
N ASP A 99 7.17 -2.57 -3.15
CA ASP A 99 8.17 -1.89 -2.32
C ASP A 99 8.54 -0.51 -2.90
N SER A 100 8.70 -0.44 -4.22
CA SER A 100 8.94 0.82 -4.93
C SER A 100 7.77 1.80 -4.75
N TYR A 101 6.53 1.34 -4.95
CA TYR A 101 5.35 2.17 -4.73
C TYR A 101 5.22 2.65 -3.28
N LEU A 102 5.48 1.77 -2.32
CA LEU A 102 5.43 2.12 -0.90
C LEU A 102 6.46 3.20 -0.56
N THR A 103 7.68 3.06 -1.08
CA THR A 103 8.78 4.02 -0.88
C THR A 103 8.42 5.38 -1.46
N GLN A 104 8.01 5.43 -2.73
CA GLN A 104 7.60 6.68 -3.38
C GLN A 104 6.43 7.35 -2.66
N SER A 105 5.46 6.56 -2.18
CA SER A 105 4.31 7.11 -1.46
C SER A 105 4.72 7.72 -0.12
N LYS A 106 5.67 7.11 0.60
CA LYS A 106 6.20 7.66 1.85
C LYS A 106 6.93 8.96 1.60
N GLU A 107 7.85 8.99 0.63
CA GLU A 107 8.61 10.20 0.28
C GLU A 107 7.68 11.36 -0.11
N LYS A 108 6.64 11.07 -0.90
CA LYS A 108 5.65 12.09 -1.28
C LYS A 108 4.89 12.63 -0.08
N LEU A 109 4.50 11.75 0.85
CA LEU A 109 3.82 12.15 2.08
C LEU A 109 4.72 13.00 2.97
N ASP A 110 5.98 12.61 3.15
CA ASP A 110 6.96 13.35 3.95
C ASP A 110 7.23 14.74 3.36
N SER A 111 7.33 14.83 2.03
CA SER A 111 7.46 16.10 1.32
C SER A 111 6.25 17.01 1.57
N TYR A 112 5.03 16.48 1.44
CA TYR A 112 3.81 17.24 1.73
C TYR A 112 3.73 17.69 3.19
N LEU A 113 4.09 16.82 4.14
CA LEU A 113 4.09 17.15 5.55
C LEU A 113 5.08 18.28 5.85
N THR A 114 6.27 18.21 5.26
CA THR A 114 7.32 19.25 5.41
C THR A 114 6.85 20.60 4.88
N GLN A 115 6.35 20.64 3.64
CA GLN A 115 5.83 21.86 3.02
C GLN A 115 4.66 22.45 3.84
N SER A 116 3.78 21.59 4.35
CA SER A 116 2.65 22.06 5.16
C SER A 116 3.10 22.66 6.50
N LYS A 117 4.12 22.08 7.14
CA LYS A 117 4.72 22.62 8.37
C LYS A 117 5.36 23.99 8.11
N GLU A 118 6.20 24.10 7.08
CA GLU A 118 6.86 25.35 6.72
C GLU A 118 5.86 26.47 6.43
N LYS A 119 4.77 26.15 5.72
CA LYS A 119 3.71 27.12 5.44
C LYS A 119 2.99 27.56 6.71
N LEU A 120 2.71 26.64 7.62
CA LEU A 120 2.10 26.94 8.92
C LEU A 120 3.02 27.82 9.78
N ASP A 121 4.31 27.50 9.85
CA ASP A 121 5.31 28.27 10.60
C ASP A 121 5.46 29.69 10.03
N SER A 122 5.41 29.85 8.71
CA SER A 122 5.40 31.15 8.05
C SER A 122 4.16 31.97 8.45
N TYR A 123 2.97 31.37 8.43
CA TYR A 123 1.74 32.04 8.86
C TYR A 123 1.76 32.43 10.34
N LEU A 124 2.28 31.56 11.20
CA LEU A 124 2.41 31.84 12.63
C LEU A 124 3.38 33.01 12.86
N THR A 125 4.52 33.02 12.18
CA THR A 125 5.52 34.09 12.25
C THR A 125 4.94 35.43 11.79
N GLN A 126 4.24 35.45 10.65
CA GLN A 126 3.59 36.66 10.15
C GLN A 126 2.51 37.18 11.11
N SER A 127 1.71 36.27 11.67
CA SER A 127 0.67 36.63 12.64
C SER A 127 1.27 37.22 13.92
N LYS A 128 2.37 36.64 14.42
CA LYS A 128 3.09 37.16 15.59
C LYS A 128 3.66 38.55 15.33
N ALA A 129 4.32 38.75 14.19
CA ALA A 129 4.84 40.07 13.81
C ALA A 129 3.74 41.13 13.72
N LYS A 130 2.56 40.76 13.21
CA LYS A 130 1.40 41.66 13.16
C LYS A 130 0.88 42.00 14.55
N LEU A 131 0.83 41.03 15.47
CA LEU A 131 0.47 41.27 16.87
C LEU A 131 1.47 42.19 17.56
N ASP A 132 2.78 41.95 17.40
CA ASP A 132 3.83 42.79 17.99
C ASP A 132 3.76 44.25 17.48
N PHE A 133 3.44 44.43 16.19
CA PHE A 133 3.21 45.75 15.60
C PHE A 133 1.99 46.44 16.24
N LEU A 134 0.88 45.72 16.39
CA LEU A 134 -0.34 46.25 17.01
C LEU A 134 -0.11 46.63 18.47
N ASP A 135 0.61 45.79 19.22
CA ASP A 135 0.96 46.06 20.62
C ASP A 135 1.82 47.34 20.74
N THR A 136 2.83 47.46 19.88
CA THR A 136 3.67 48.68 19.81
C THR A 136 2.86 49.93 19.47
N ALA A 137 1.93 49.82 18.51
CA ALA A 137 1.07 50.93 18.10
C ALA A 137 0.11 51.34 19.25
N PHE A 138 -0.48 50.37 19.93
CA PHE A 138 -1.36 50.58 21.07
C PHE A 138 -0.61 51.30 22.21
N ASN A 139 0.53 50.78 22.62
CA ASN A 139 1.40 51.37 23.65
C ASN A 139 1.82 52.82 23.32
N LYS A 140 2.02 53.14 22.03
CA LYS A 140 2.31 54.51 21.59
C LYS A 140 1.10 55.43 21.72
N HIS A 141 -0.11 54.95 21.40
CA HIS A 141 -1.35 55.69 21.57
C HIS A 141 -1.67 55.94 23.04
N GLU A 142 -1.48 54.95 23.90
CA GLU A 142 -1.65 55.06 25.34
C GLU A 142 -0.76 56.17 25.93
N LYS A 143 0.54 56.18 25.61
CA LYS A 143 1.46 57.26 26.05
C LYS A 143 1.03 58.65 25.56
N LYS A 144 0.49 58.76 24.35
CA LYS A 144 -0.05 60.03 23.85
C LYS A 144 -1.28 60.48 24.64
N LEU A 145 -2.17 59.54 24.97
CA LEU A 145 -3.35 59.81 25.78
C LEU A 145 -2.95 60.27 27.19
N ASP A 146 -1.96 59.62 27.82
CA ASP A 146 -1.42 60.04 29.11
C ASP A 146 -0.84 61.46 29.05
N THR A 147 -0.08 61.75 28.00
CA THR A 147 0.50 63.09 27.78
C THR A 147 -0.61 64.14 27.63
N PHE A 148 -1.65 63.84 26.86
CA PHE A 148 -2.80 64.72 26.67
C PHE A 148 -3.57 64.93 27.98
N ASN A 149 -3.86 63.87 28.73
CA ASN A 149 -4.53 63.94 30.03
C ASN A 149 -3.73 64.79 31.03
N ASN A 150 -2.40 64.63 31.05
CA ASN A 150 -1.52 65.46 31.88
C ASN A 150 -1.56 66.93 31.46
N PHE A 151 -1.57 67.23 30.16
CA PHE A 151 -1.73 68.60 29.66
C PHE A 151 -3.05 69.23 30.11
N ILE A 152 -4.18 68.51 29.99
CA ILE A 152 -5.48 69.00 30.45
C ILE A 152 -5.46 69.26 31.95
N LYS A 153 -4.87 68.35 32.74
CA LYS A 153 -4.76 68.51 34.19
C LYS A 153 -3.95 69.74 34.59
N THR A 154 -2.84 70.03 33.90
CA THR A 154 -1.96 71.17 34.24
C THR A 154 -2.44 72.50 33.66
N SER A 155 -3.16 72.48 32.53
CA SER A 155 -3.76 73.67 31.91
C SER A 155 -5.11 74.07 32.50
N SER A 156 -5.74 73.18 33.28
CA SER A 156 -6.94 73.51 34.05
C SER A 156 -6.56 74.43 35.21
N LYS A 157 -7.07 75.67 35.21
CA LYS A 157 -6.97 76.58 36.34
C LYS A 157 -8.33 76.68 37.02
N GLU A 158 -8.35 76.40 38.32
CA GLU A 158 -9.52 76.64 39.15
C GLU A 158 -9.53 78.11 39.58
N VAL A 159 -10.49 78.86 39.07
CA VAL A 159 -10.76 80.25 39.46
C VAL A 159 -11.84 80.22 40.54
N SER A 160 -11.46 80.54 41.77
CA SER A 160 -12.41 80.69 42.87
C SER A 160 -12.94 82.13 42.89
N ILE A 161 -14.24 82.28 42.66
CA ILE A 161 -14.96 83.55 42.77
C ILE A 161 -15.63 83.57 44.13
N VAL A 162 -15.17 84.43 45.04
CA VAL A 162 -15.74 84.56 46.39
C VAL A 162 -16.79 85.67 46.39
N SER A 163 -18.02 85.35 46.78
CA SER A 163 -19.05 86.36 47.02
C SER A 163 -18.81 87.03 48.37
N ASN A 164 -18.70 88.36 48.36
CA ASN A 164 -18.45 89.17 49.55
C ASN A 164 -19.68 89.27 50.48
N GLU A 165 -20.88 88.91 49.99
CA GLU A 165 -22.13 89.07 50.75
C GLU A 165 -22.43 87.91 51.72
N ASN A 166 -21.97 86.70 51.41
CA ASN A 166 -22.30 85.49 52.17
C ASN A 166 -21.12 84.53 52.37
N ASN A 167 -19.91 84.97 52.01
CA ASN A 167 -18.69 84.18 52.07
C ASN A 167 -18.79 82.84 51.30
N LYS A 168 -19.72 82.72 50.34
CA LYS A 168 -19.84 81.54 49.48
C LYS A 168 -18.86 81.65 48.33
N THR A 169 -18.08 80.59 48.15
CA THR A 169 -17.13 80.46 47.05
C THR A 169 -17.75 79.68 45.91
N PHE A 170 -17.81 80.28 44.73
CA PHE A 170 -18.14 79.60 43.48
C PHE A 170 -16.83 79.22 42.78
N LYS A 171 -16.68 77.94 42.43
CA LYS A 171 -15.49 77.43 41.75
C LYS A 171 -15.80 77.35 40.26
N LEU A 172 -15.12 78.18 39.46
CA LEU A 172 -15.11 78.08 38.00
C LEU A 172 -13.82 77.39 37.57
N VAL A 173 -13.92 76.17 37.06
CA VAL A 173 -12.76 75.49 36.46
C VAL A 173 -12.72 75.87 34.99
N VAL A 174 -11.63 76.51 34.56
CA VAL A 174 -11.41 76.85 33.15
C VAL A 174 -10.25 76.03 32.60
N GLN A 175 -10.45 75.45 31.42
CA GLN A 175 -9.42 74.77 30.66
C GLN A 175 -8.88 75.72 29.58
N GLY A 176 -7.63 76.17 29.73
CA GLY A 176 -6.99 77.14 28.83
C GLY A 176 -7.01 78.59 29.34
N ASP A 177 -6.72 79.53 28.45
CA ASP A 177 -6.70 80.96 28.79
C ASP A 177 -8.13 81.51 28.87
N LEU A 178 -8.55 81.93 30.07
CA LEU A 178 -9.79 82.69 30.25
C LEU A 178 -9.51 84.16 29.97
N LEU A 179 -9.90 84.62 28.78
CA LEU A 179 -9.95 86.04 28.48
C LEU A 179 -11.38 86.55 28.68
N VAL A 180 -11.61 87.25 29.80
CA VAL A 180 -12.90 87.92 30.04
C VAL A 180 -12.86 89.29 29.38
N ILE A 181 -13.59 89.45 28.27
CA ILE A 181 -13.75 90.74 27.59
C ILE A 181 -15.21 91.17 27.74
N GLY A 182 -15.46 92.07 28.70
CA GLY A 182 -16.79 92.61 28.98
C GLY A 182 -17.09 92.73 30.49
N ASN A 183 -18.23 93.34 30.81
CA ASN A 183 -18.69 93.50 32.19
C ASN A 183 -19.27 92.18 32.70
N ILE A 184 -18.69 91.63 33.77
CA ILE A 184 -19.34 90.54 34.52
C ILE A 184 -20.52 91.14 35.27
N SER A 185 -21.74 90.80 34.87
CA SER A 185 -22.95 91.27 35.53
C SER A 185 -23.31 90.33 36.68
N TYR A 186 -23.10 90.80 37.91
CA TYR A 186 -23.59 90.15 39.13
C TYR A 186 -24.96 90.72 39.48
N HIS A 187 -25.97 89.87 39.63
CA HIS A 187 -27.29 90.26 40.17
C HIS A 187 -27.33 89.90 41.66
N GLY A 188 -26.85 90.81 42.49
CA GLY A 188 -26.83 90.77 43.96
C GLY A 188 -26.41 92.13 44.53
N ASN A 189 -26.43 92.33 45.85
CA ASN A 189 -26.31 93.66 46.45
C ASN A 189 -24.82 94.01 46.73
N ILE A 190 -24.26 94.98 46.02
CA ILE A 190 -22.82 95.27 46.16
C ILE A 190 -22.61 96.31 47.27
N ASN A 191 -22.17 95.86 48.45
CA ASN A 191 -21.94 96.75 49.60
C ASN A 191 -20.58 97.48 49.59
N SER A 192 -19.59 97.04 48.78
CA SER A 192 -18.32 97.76 48.59
C SER A 192 -17.50 97.20 47.43
N ILE A 193 -16.80 98.05 46.69
CA ILE A 193 -15.79 97.68 45.67
C ILE A 193 -14.41 98.12 46.18
N THR A 194 -13.44 97.21 46.20
CA THR A 194 -12.04 97.51 46.54
C THR A 194 -11.16 97.19 45.32
N GLU A 195 -10.53 98.20 44.73
CA GLU A 195 -9.57 98.03 43.64
C GLU A 195 -8.21 97.58 44.20
N SER A 196 -7.74 96.38 43.82
CA SER A 196 -6.35 95.97 44.04
C SER A 196 -5.56 96.06 42.73
N ASN A 197 -4.54 96.91 42.69
CA ASN A 197 -3.63 97.06 41.55
C ASN A 197 -2.97 95.73 41.17
N VAL A 198 -3.22 95.26 39.96
CA VAL A 198 -2.56 94.10 39.35
C VAL A 198 -1.22 94.55 38.77
N ALA A 199 -0.12 94.02 39.32
CA ALA A 199 1.23 94.29 38.83
C ALA A 199 1.47 93.60 37.47
N THR A 200 1.72 94.40 36.43
CA THR A 200 2.30 93.94 35.17
C THR A 200 3.83 93.84 35.28
N SER A 201 4.39 92.63 35.19
CA SER A 201 5.82 92.37 34.96
C SER A 201 5.94 90.98 34.32
N GLY A 202 6.68 90.69 33.26
CA GLY A 202 7.60 91.43 32.41
C GLY A 202 8.11 90.43 31.37
N ASN A 203 8.08 90.80 30.10
CA ASN A 203 8.49 89.95 28.97
C ASN A 203 10.02 89.70 29.05
N LYS A 204 10.47 88.44 29.13
CA LYS A 204 11.89 88.06 29.05
C LYS A 204 12.12 87.17 27.83
N VAL A 205 12.75 87.74 26.81
CA VAL A 205 13.23 87.06 25.60
C VAL A 205 14.42 86.15 25.97
N PRO A 206 14.45 84.86 25.59
CA PRO A 206 15.64 84.03 25.75
C PRO A 206 16.63 84.27 24.61
N GLY A 207 17.86 84.61 24.99
CA GLY A 207 18.97 84.84 24.08
C GLY A 207 19.42 83.57 23.34
N LYS A 208 19.84 83.80 22.10
CA LYS A 208 20.65 82.89 21.28
C LYS A 208 21.94 82.55 22.03
N ASN A 209 22.27 81.26 22.16
CA ASN A 209 23.64 80.82 22.32
C ASN A 209 23.97 79.79 21.23
N LYS A 210 24.91 80.17 20.37
CA LYS A 210 25.67 79.31 19.46
C LYS A 210 26.89 78.79 20.23
N LYS A 211 27.08 77.47 20.24
CA LYS A 211 28.31 76.78 19.86
C LYS A 211 28.01 75.30 19.72
#